data_AF-K0KCA5-F1
#
_entry.id   AF-K0KCA5-F1
#
_cell.length_a   1.000
_cell.length_b   1.000
_cell.length_c   1.000
_cell.angle_alpha   90.00
_cell.angle_beta   90.00
_cell.angle_gamma   90.00
#
_symmetry.space_group_name_H-M   'P 1'
#
loop_
_entity.id
_entity.type
_entity.pdbx_description
1 polymer ?
#
loop_
_entity_poly.entity_id
_entity_poly.type
_entity_poly.pdbx_seq_one_letter_code
_entity_poly.pdbx_strand_id
1 'polypeptide(L)'
;MSPDTSGDSAAEINAPGTSDEHAVTPATLRDLTDDLDAGDLDAPETLKQVWAGLCVARLLGLRLAATGLSRLQGNAESVEHQLAGDLATTATFAHDRLALPSPASPEPLAADQVDDALEALIAFSATARRRMLATARLATQWHDERVLRHDSLVMGELAAAWLGHRTSYRLDRRPEAP
;
A
#
# COMPACT_ATOMS: atom_id res chain seq x y z
N MET A 1 -29.20 39.21 2.80
CA MET A 1 -27.74 39.13 2.72
C MET A 1 -27.29 38.05 3.70
N SER A 2 -27.12 36.85 3.17
CA SER A 2 -26.55 35.64 3.79
C SER A 2 -26.02 34.78 2.63
N PRO A 3 -25.12 33.83 2.86
CA PRO A 3 -23.69 34.02 3.07
C PRO A 3 -22.87 33.41 1.90
N ASP A 4 -21.67 33.92 1.65
CA ASP A 4 -20.72 33.26 0.76
C ASP A 4 -20.12 32.04 1.48
N THR A 5 -20.50 30.85 1.02
CA THR A 5 -19.83 29.59 1.35
C THR A 5 -18.70 29.40 0.34
N SER A 6 -17.48 29.82 0.69
CA SER A 6 -16.28 29.43 -0.06
C SER A 6 -16.08 27.93 0.10
N GLY A 7 -16.21 27.21 -1.03
CA GLY A 7 -15.90 25.80 -1.14
C GLY A 7 -14.41 25.59 -0.93
N ASP A 8 -14.08 24.94 0.17
CA ASP A 8 -12.76 24.36 0.41
C ASP A 8 -12.71 23.02 -0.33
N SER A 9 -12.31 23.07 -1.60
CA SER A 9 -12.05 21.87 -2.40
C SER A 9 -10.67 21.33 -2.03
N ALA A 10 -10.61 20.54 -0.96
CA ALA A 10 -9.49 19.64 -0.74
C ALA A 10 -9.37 18.70 -1.95
N ALA A 11 -8.25 18.78 -2.67
CA ALA A 11 -7.98 17.89 -3.79
C ALA A 11 -7.74 16.47 -3.24
N GLU A 12 -8.68 15.57 -3.50
CA GLU A 12 -8.47 14.15 -3.29
C GLU A 12 -7.43 13.69 -4.33
N ILE A 13 -6.19 13.48 -3.88
CA ILE A 13 -5.15 12.91 -4.74
C ILE A 13 -5.43 11.41 -4.85
N ASN A 14 -6.25 11.06 -5.83
CA ASN A 14 -6.22 9.72 -6.41
C ASN A 14 -4.81 9.51 -7.00
N ALA A 15 -4.24 8.32 -6.81
CA ALA A 15 -2.97 7.91 -7.39
C ALA A 15 -2.87 8.32 -8.88
N PRO A 16 -1.67 8.57 -9.43
CA PRO A 16 -1.53 9.04 -10.80
C PRO A 16 -2.21 8.08 -11.79
N GLY A 17 -3.27 8.57 -12.42
CA GLY A 17 -4.00 7.90 -13.51
C GLY A 17 -5.29 7.23 -13.08
N THR A 18 -6.42 7.86 -13.38
CA THR A 18 -7.74 7.21 -13.55
C THR A 18 -7.77 6.32 -14.80
N SER A 19 -6.78 5.44 -14.94
CA SER A 19 -6.63 4.50 -16.05
C SER A 19 -6.80 3.09 -15.49
N ASP A 20 -7.96 2.49 -15.76
CA ASP A 20 -8.34 1.11 -15.48
C ASP A 20 -7.75 0.50 -14.20
N GLU A 21 -8.47 0.62 -13.09
CA GLU A 21 -8.21 -0.16 -11.86
C GLU A 21 -8.16 -1.68 -12.14
N HIS A 22 -8.74 -2.12 -13.27
CA HIS A 22 -8.70 -3.48 -13.81
C HIS A 22 -7.42 -3.85 -14.58
N ALA A 23 -6.60 -2.86 -14.98
CA ALA A 23 -5.38 -3.06 -15.77
C ALA A 23 -4.12 -3.29 -14.92
N VAL A 24 -4.20 -3.27 -13.59
CA VAL A 24 -3.02 -3.49 -12.73
C VAL A 24 -2.51 -4.91 -12.86
N THR A 25 -1.29 -5.08 -13.39
CA THR A 25 -0.63 -6.38 -13.57
C THR A 25 0.58 -6.52 -12.64
N PRO A 26 1.14 -7.73 -12.47
CA PRO A 26 2.42 -7.90 -11.79
C PRO A 26 3.54 -7.03 -12.38
N ALA A 27 3.56 -6.81 -13.70
CA ALA A 27 4.53 -5.95 -14.37
C ALA A 27 4.43 -4.49 -13.88
N THR A 28 3.21 -3.97 -13.73
CA THR A 28 2.99 -2.61 -13.21
C THR A 28 3.62 -2.40 -11.84
N LEU A 29 3.52 -3.40 -10.95
CA LEU A 29 4.14 -3.31 -9.62
C LEU A 29 5.67 -3.48 -9.67
N ARG A 30 6.19 -4.27 -10.62
CA ARG A 30 7.63 -4.39 -10.84
C ARG A 30 8.23 -3.09 -11.34
N ASP A 31 7.59 -2.42 -12.30
CA ASP A 31 8.06 -1.12 -12.82
C ASP A 31 8.19 -0.09 -11.68
N LEU A 32 7.18 0.02 -10.80
CA LEU A 32 7.25 0.87 -9.61
C LEU A 32 8.31 0.42 -8.59
N THR A 33 8.54 -0.89 -8.49
CA THR A 33 9.60 -1.43 -7.63
C THR A 33 10.98 -1.06 -8.15
N ASP A 34 11.17 -1.12 -9.46
CA ASP A 34 12.41 -0.76 -10.14
C ASP A 34 12.66 0.75 -10.05
N ASP A 35 11.62 1.57 -10.25
CA ASP A 35 11.70 3.03 -10.08
C ASP A 35 12.08 3.41 -8.64
N LEU A 36 11.48 2.73 -7.65
CA LEU A 36 11.82 2.90 -6.24
C LEU A 36 13.27 2.46 -5.92
N ASP A 37 13.80 1.47 -6.65
CA ASP A 37 15.16 0.97 -6.48
C ASP A 37 16.22 1.72 -7.29
N ALA A 38 15.85 2.45 -8.34
CA ALA A 38 16.77 3.20 -9.19
C ALA A 38 17.62 4.23 -8.42
N GLY A 39 17.11 4.70 -7.27
CA GLY A 39 17.93 5.16 -6.18
C GLY A 39 18.57 6.53 -6.36
N ASP A 40 17.74 7.58 -6.36
CA ASP A 40 18.13 8.98 -6.13
C ASP A 40 16.99 9.78 -5.46
N LEU A 41 16.09 9.10 -4.75
CA LEU A 41 14.91 9.73 -4.15
C LEU A 41 15.23 10.34 -2.79
N ASP A 42 14.74 11.56 -2.57
CA ASP A 42 14.69 12.15 -1.24
C ASP A 42 13.55 11.55 -0.41
N ALA A 43 13.41 11.99 0.85
CA ALA A 43 12.39 11.46 1.76
C ALA A 43 10.95 11.67 1.24
N PRO A 44 10.54 12.89 0.82
CA PRO A 44 9.21 13.08 0.24
C PRO A 44 8.94 12.23 -1.00
N GLU A 45 9.90 12.13 -1.92
CA GLU A 45 9.69 11.36 -3.14
C GLU A 45 9.66 9.85 -2.86
N THR A 46 10.48 9.36 -1.93
CA THR A 46 10.39 7.97 -1.45
C THR A 46 9.01 7.68 -0.87
N LEU A 47 8.45 8.58 -0.05
CA LEU A 47 7.11 8.41 0.53
C LEU A 47 6.01 8.38 -0.54
N LYS A 48 6.10 9.24 -1.56
CA LYS A 48 5.17 9.25 -2.70
C LYS A 48 5.23 7.97 -3.52
N GLN A 49 6.43 7.47 -3.83
CA GLN A 49 6.61 6.22 -4.56
C GLN A 49 6.12 5.01 -3.74
N VAL A 50 6.37 5.01 -2.43
CA VAL A 50 5.83 4.00 -1.53
C VAL A 50 4.30 4.03 -1.50
N TRP A 51 3.69 5.21 -1.46
CA TRP A 51 2.23 5.34 -1.52
C TRP A 51 1.66 4.84 -2.87
N ALA A 52 2.26 5.24 -3.99
CA ALA A 52 1.84 4.77 -5.31
C ALA A 52 1.94 3.24 -5.43
N GLY A 53 3.07 2.67 -5.00
CA GLY A 53 3.27 1.23 -4.97
C GLY A 53 2.32 0.51 -4.02
N LEU A 54 1.97 1.09 -2.88
CA LEU A 54 0.98 0.54 -1.96
C LEU A 54 -0.42 0.48 -2.60
N CYS A 55 -0.83 1.52 -3.32
CA CYS A 55 -2.09 1.53 -4.06
C CYS A 55 -2.13 0.44 -5.15
N VAL A 56 -1.05 0.28 -5.91
CA VAL A 56 -0.94 -0.77 -6.93
C VAL A 56 -0.88 -2.17 -6.31
N ALA A 57 -0.12 -2.35 -5.22
CA ALA A 57 -0.06 -3.59 -4.46
C ALA A 57 -1.45 -3.98 -3.91
N ARG A 58 -2.22 -3.01 -3.42
CA ARG A 58 -3.60 -3.23 -2.96
C ARG A 58 -4.49 -3.74 -4.08
N LEU A 59 -4.49 -3.07 -5.24
CA LEU A 59 -5.28 -3.47 -6.41
C LEU A 59 -4.88 -4.87 -6.89
N LEU A 60 -3.59 -5.14 -7.03
CA LEU A 60 -3.07 -6.45 -7.41
C LEU A 60 -3.46 -7.53 -6.40
N GLY A 61 -3.35 -7.24 -5.10
CA GLY A 61 -3.73 -8.12 -4.00
C GLY A 61 -5.22 -8.45 -4.01
N LEU A 62 -6.10 -7.49 -4.33
CA LEU A 62 -7.54 -7.72 -4.49
C LEU A 62 -7.85 -8.64 -5.67
N ARG A 63 -7.18 -8.46 -6.82
CA ARG A 63 -7.32 -9.35 -7.98
C ARG A 63 -6.79 -10.76 -7.68
N LEU A 64 -5.68 -10.87 -6.95
CA LEU A 64 -5.12 -12.12 -6.47
C LEU A 64 -6.06 -12.83 -5.48
N ALA A 65 -6.68 -12.09 -4.56
CA ALA A 65 -7.66 -12.64 -3.63
C ALA A 65 -8.85 -13.29 -4.35
N ALA A 66 -9.28 -12.68 -5.46
CA ALA A 66 -10.38 -13.16 -6.29
C ALA A 66 -10.08 -14.49 -7.02
N THR A 67 -8.82 -14.94 -7.08
CA THR A 67 -8.46 -16.28 -7.59
C THR A 67 -8.62 -17.41 -6.55
N GLY A 68 -9.04 -17.08 -5.33
CA GLY A 68 -9.26 -18.04 -4.23
C GLY A 68 -8.34 -17.85 -3.02
N LEU A 69 -7.54 -16.79 -3.00
CA LEU A 69 -6.58 -16.47 -1.93
C LEU A 69 -7.12 -15.43 -0.92
N SER A 70 -8.44 -15.34 -0.75
CA SER A 70 -9.11 -14.37 0.14
C SER A 70 -8.64 -14.39 1.59
N ARG A 71 -8.17 -15.54 2.10
CA ARG A 71 -7.60 -15.64 3.46
C ARG A 71 -6.33 -14.79 3.63
N LEU A 72 -5.50 -14.71 2.59
CA LEU A 72 -4.25 -13.93 2.62
C LEU A 72 -4.57 -12.43 2.58
N GLN A 73 -5.60 -12.06 1.82
CA GLN A 73 -6.06 -10.68 1.68
C GLN A 73 -6.47 -10.06 3.02
N GLY A 74 -7.24 -10.75 3.86
CA GLY A 74 -7.66 -10.17 5.14
C GLY A 74 -6.49 -9.83 6.08
N ASN A 75 -5.40 -10.60 6.02
CA ASN A 75 -4.19 -10.29 6.78
C ASN A 75 -3.41 -9.11 6.18
N ALA A 76 -3.32 -9.05 4.86
CA ALA A 76 -2.62 -7.97 4.14
C ALA A 76 -3.36 -6.65 4.32
N GLU A 77 -4.69 -6.66 4.29
CA GLU A 77 -5.55 -5.48 4.40
C GLU A 77 -5.34 -4.70 5.69
N SER A 78 -5.17 -5.40 6.80
CA SER A 78 -4.85 -4.74 8.07
C SER A 78 -3.51 -4.00 8.03
N VAL A 79 -2.52 -4.55 7.33
CA VAL A 79 -1.18 -3.95 7.19
C VAL A 79 -1.25 -2.75 6.24
N GLU A 80 -1.96 -2.89 5.11
CA GLU A 80 -2.17 -1.83 4.12
C GLU A 80 -2.84 -0.60 4.76
N HIS A 81 -3.90 -0.80 5.54
CA HIS A 81 -4.60 0.30 6.21
C HIS A 81 -3.74 0.98 7.29
N GLN A 82 -2.91 0.21 8.02
CA GLN A 82 -1.96 0.80 8.95
C GLN A 82 -0.95 1.68 8.22
N LEU A 83 -0.32 1.16 7.16
CA LEU A 83 0.63 1.91 6.34
C LEU A 83 0.01 3.19 5.77
N ALA A 84 -1.21 3.11 5.23
CA ALA A 84 -1.92 4.28 4.71
C ALA A 84 -2.20 5.33 5.80
N GLY A 85 -2.61 4.89 6.99
CA GLY A 85 -2.84 5.75 8.14
C GLY A 85 -1.57 6.44 8.61
N ASP A 86 -0.46 5.71 8.72
CA ASP A 86 0.83 6.24 9.15
C ASP A 86 1.41 7.23 8.11
N LEU A 87 1.33 6.90 6.81
CA LEU A 87 1.71 7.80 5.70
C LEU A 87 0.92 9.12 5.73
N ALA A 88 -0.37 9.09 6.05
CA ALA A 88 -1.20 10.30 6.16
C ALA A 88 -0.77 11.23 7.31
N THR A 89 0.09 10.78 8.23
CA THR A 89 0.65 11.62 9.30
C THR A 89 1.95 12.34 8.93
N THR A 90 2.49 12.06 7.74
CA THR A 90 3.75 12.66 7.26
C THR A 90 3.57 14.13 6.93
N ALA A 91 4.66 14.90 6.97
CA ALA A 91 4.69 16.26 6.46
C ALA A 91 4.53 16.27 4.93
N THR A 92 5.02 15.22 4.26
CA THR A 92 4.89 15.04 2.80
C THR A 92 3.45 15.07 2.31
N PHE A 93 2.52 14.47 3.06
CA PHE A 93 1.09 14.40 2.72
C PHE A 93 0.21 15.33 3.57
N ALA A 94 0.77 16.39 4.17
CA ALA A 94 0.05 17.25 5.11
C ALA A 94 -1.22 17.93 4.52
N HIS A 95 -1.32 18.00 3.20
CA HIS A 95 -2.45 18.60 2.48
C HIS A 95 -3.24 17.61 1.65
N ASP A 96 -2.88 16.32 1.69
CA ASP A 96 -3.46 15.29 0.85
C ASP A 96 -4.32 14.35 1.68
N ARG A 97 -5.49 14.00 1.16
CA ARG A 97 -6.32 12.95 1.75
C ARG A 97 -5.97 11.62 1.08
N LEU A 98 -5.20 10.80 1.77
CA LEU A 98 -4.86 9.45 1.31
C LEU A 98 -6.02 8.48 1.52
N ALA A 99 -6.40 7.77 0.47
CA ALA A 99 -7.39 6.70 0.50
C ALA A 99 -6.90 5.51 -0.33
N LEU A 100 -6.97 4.31 0.24
CA LEU A 100 -6.59 3.10 -0.50
C LEU A 100 -7.66 2.76 -1.54
N PRO A 101 -7.26 2.35 -2.75
CA PRO A 101 -8.20 1.90 -3.76
C PRO A 101 -8.88 0.60 -3.32
N SER A 102 -10.19 0.51 -3.56
CA SER A 102 -11.01 -0.64 -3.18
C SER A 102 -12.16 -0.85 -4.17
N PRO A 103 -11.88 -1.37 -5.38
CA PRO A 103 -12.93 -1.68 -6.36
C PRO A 103 -13.94 -2.68 -5.78
N ALA A 104 -15.23 -2.45 -6.05
CA ALA A 104 -16.31 -3.29 -5.52
C ALA A 104 -16.29 -4.73 -6.06
N SER A 105 -15.73 -4.95 -7.25
CA SER A 105 -15.61 -6.27 -7.88
C SER A 105 -14.33 -6.36 -8.71
N PRO A 106 -13.20 -6.74 -8.09
CA PRO A 106 -11.93 -6.90 -8.80
C PRO A 106 -12.00 -8.09 -9.76
N GLU A 107 -11.51 -7.90 -10.99
CA GLU A 107 -11.38 -8.99 -11.95
C GLU A 107 -10.23 -9.92 -11.52
N PRO A 108 -10.46 -11.25 -11.40
CA PRO A 108 -9.42 -12.20 -11.03
C PRO A 108 -8.21 -12.13 -11.96
N LEU A 109 -7.02 -12.45 -11.44
CA LEU A 109 -5.84 -12.67 -12.27
C LEU A 109 -5.98 -13.93 -13.11
N ALA A 110 -5.32 -13.93 -14.28
CA ALA A 110 -5.14 -15.16 -15.04
C ALA A 110 -4.26 -16.15 -14.24
N ALA A 111 -4.47 -17.45 -14.44
CA ALA A 111 -3.82 -18.49 -13.64
C ALA A 111 -2.29 -18.46 -13.74
N ASP A 112 -1.76 -18.09 -14.90
CA ASP A 112 -0.33 -17.93 -15.18
C ASP A 112 0.29 -16.67 -14.55
N GLN A 113 -0.53 -15.76 -14.00
CA GLN A 113 -0.08 -14.52 -13.35
C GLN A 113 -0.09 -14.60 -11.81
N VAL A 114 -0.59 -15.69 -11.23
CA VAL A 114 -0.77 -15.81 -9.76
C VAL A 114 0.57 -15.80 -9.02
N ASP A 115 1.52 -16.64 -9.45
CA ASP A 115 2.84 -16.72 -8.82
C ASP A 115 3.64 -15.43 -9.05
N ASP A 116 3.55 -14.88 -10.27
CA ASP A 116 4.12 -13.60 -10.65
C ASP A 116 3.63 -12.44 -9.78
N ALA A 117 2.33 -12.42 -9.45
CA ALA A 117 1.74 -11.41 -8.59
C ALA A 117 2.25 -11.52 -7.15
N LEU A 118 2.33 -12.74 -6.61
CA LEU A 118 2.90 -12.98 -5.29
C LEU A 118 4.36 -12.52 -5.22
N GLU A 119 5.15 -12.87 -6.23
CA GLU A 119 6.55 -12.44 -6.32
C GLU A 119 6.66 -10.91 -6.37
N ALA A 120 5.86 -10.24 -7.19
CA ALA A 120 5.85 -8.79 -7.29
C ALA A 120 5.47 -8.10 -5.97
N LEU A 121 4.45 -8.61 -5.26
CA LEU A 121 4.04 -8.09 -3.94
C LEU A 121 5.15 -8.22 -2.89
N ILE A 122 5.83 -9.38 -2.87
CA ILE A 122 6.94 -9.64 -1.95
C ILE A 122 8.14 -8.76 -2.30
N ALA A 123 8.48 -8.65 -3.59
CA ALA A 123 9.59 -7.85 -4.08
C ALA A 123 9.39 -6.37 -3.76
N PHE A 124 8.21 -5.82 -4.06
CA PHE A 124 7.86 -4.45 -3.71
C PHE A 124 8.01 -4.20 -2.21
N SER A 125 7.42 -5.06 -1.37
CA SER A 125 7.47 -4.93 0.09
C SER A 125 8.91 -4.93 0.62
N ALA A 126 9.76 -5.83 0.11
CA ALA A 126 11.17 -5.92 0.49
C ALA A 126 11.98 -4.69 0.03
N THR A 127 11.76 -4.23 -1.20
CA THR A 127 12.43 -3.05 -1.76
C THR A 127 12.00 -1.78 -1.02
N ALA A 128 10.69 -1.58 -0.82
CA ALA A 128 10.14 -0.47 -0.06
C ALA A 128 10.73 -0.40 1.34
N ARG A 129 10.76 -1.52 2.07
CA ARG A 129 11.44 -1.61 3.37
C ARG A 129 12.88 -1.10 3.33
N ARG A 130 13.70 -1.60 2.39
CA ARG A 130 15.11 -1.21 2.29
C ARG A 130 15.24 0.28 1.99
N ARG A 131 14.43 0.80 1.05
CA ARG A 131 14.49 2.18 0.59
C ARG A 131 14.01 3.14 1.66
N MET A 132 12.90 2.85 2.33
CA MET A 132 12.40 3.66 3.45
C MET A 132 13.45 3.78 4.56
N LEU A 133 14.10 2.68 4.94
CA LEU A 133 15.15 2.70 5.95
C LEU A 133 16.39 3.50 5.50
N ALA A 134 16.79 3.35 4.24
CA ALA A 134 17.94 4.06 3.66
C ALA A 134 17.72 5.57 3.55
N THR A 135 16.48 5.98 3.23
CA THR A 135 16.09 7.38 3.06
C THR A 135 15.73 8.06 4.38
N ALA A 136 15.31 7.32 5.41
CA ALA A 136 14.96 7.89 6.71
C ALA A 136 16.02 8.86 7.28
N ARG A 137 17.31 8.52 7.15
CA ARG A 137 18.42 9.36 7.62
C ARG A 137 18.61 10.67 6.82
N LEU A 138 17.96 10.79 5.67
CA LEU A 138 18.02 11.94 4.78
C LEU A 138 16.80 12.87 4.96
N ALA A 139 15.81 12.44 5.74
CA ALA A 139 14.61 13.22 5.98
C ALA A 139 14.92 14.50 6.77
N THR A 140 14.39 15.62 6.30
CA THR A 140 14.52 16.93 6.96
C THR A 140 13.36 17.21 7.91
N GLN A 141 12.25 16.46 7.77
CA GLN A 141 11.05 16.55 8.61
C GLN A 141 10.98 15.35 9.55
N TRP A 142 10.76 15.62 10.84
CA TRP A 142 10.69 14.57 11.86
C TRP A 142 9.55 13.57 11.62
N HIS A 143 8.39 14.05 11.17
CA HIS A 143 7.24 13.19 10.86
C HIS A 143 7.57 12.20 9.73
N ASP A 144 8.26 12.66 8.70
CA ASP A 144 8.69 11.83 7.56
C ASP A 144 9.75 10.81 8.00
N GLU A 145 10.76 11.24 8.78
CA GLU A 145 11.77 10.32 9.34
C GLU A 145 11.12 9.21 10.17
N ARG A 146 10.20 9.59 11.07
CA ARG A 146 9.53 8.65 11.97
C ARG A 146 8.80 7.57 11.19
N VAL A 147 8.01 7.97 10.20
CA VAL A 147 7.23 7.05 9.35
C VAL A 147 8.17 6.18 8.53
N LEU A 148 9.17 6.75 7.85
CA LEU A 148 10.16 5.98 7.08
C LEU A 148 10.86 4.90 7.92
N ARG A 149 11.23 5.20 9.17
CA ARG A 149 11.83 4.19 10.07
C ARG A 149 10.81 3.15 10.53
N HIS A 150 9.67 3.59 11.05
CA HIS A 150 8.65 2.70 11.63
C HIS A 150 8.08 1.75 10.57
N ASP A 151 7.60 2.33 9.46
CA ASP A 151 6.86 1.60 8.43
C ASP A 151 7.77 0.71 7.58
N SER A 152 9.09 0.93 7.58
CA SER A 152 10.03 -0.06 7.03
C SER A 152 9.89 -1.44 7.69
N LEU A 153 9.51 -1.48 8.97
CA LEU A 153 9.23 -2.74 9.67
C LEU A 153 7.90 -3.33 9.21
N VAL A 154 6.86 -2.50 9.12
CA VAL A 154 5.49 -2.86 8.71
C VAL A 154 5.45 -3.38 7.27
N MET A 155 6.26 -2.83 6.37
CA MET A 155 6.45 -3.36 5.00
C MET A 155 6.92 -4.82 4.99
N GLY A 156 7.75 -5.23 5.96
CA GLY A 156 8.14 -6.64 6.11
C GLY A 156 6.96 -7.55 6.48
N GLU A 157 5.98 -7.01 7.20
CA GLU A 157 4.76 -7.73 7.59
C GLU A 157 3.80 -7.91 6.42
N LEU A 158 3.78 -6.97 5.47
CA LEU A 158 2.98 -7.08 4.24
C LEU A 158 3.44 -8.26 3.38
N ALA A 159 4.75 -8.41 3.17
CA ALA A 159 5.32 -9.57 2.50
C ALA A 159 4.96 -10.89 3.24
N ALA A 160 5.07 -10.89 4.58
CA ALA A 160 4.73 -12.05 5.40
C ALA A 160 3.24 -12.40 5.35
N ALA A 161 2.35 -11.41 5.19
CA ALA A 161 0.92 -11.62 5.04
C ALA A 161 0.59 -12.35 3.73
N TRP A 162 1.20 -11.92 2.61
CA TRP A 162 1.03 -12.57 1.31
C TRP A 162 1.70 -13.94 1.21
N LEU A 163 2.77 -14.19 1.96
CA LEU A 163 3.35 -15.53 2.11
C LEU A 163 2.53 -16.48 3.01
N GLY A 164 1.45 -15.99 3.64
CA GLY A 164 0.65 -16.78 4.57
C GLY A 164 1.34 -17.08 5.91
N HIS A 165 2.46 -16.43 6.20
CA HIS A 165 3.19 -16.59 7.46
C HIS A 165 2.46 -15.94 8.64
N ARG A 166 1.53 -15.03 8.39
CA ARG A 166 0.55 -14.60 9.39
C ARG A 166 -0.58 -15.62 9.49
N THR A 167 -0.47 -16.54 10.43
CA THR A 167 -1.64 -17.29 10.92
C THR A 167 -2.57 -16.26 11.54
N SER A 168 -3.62 -15.88 10.79
CA SER A 168 -4.71 -14.95 11.15
C SER A 168 -4.72 -14.57 12.64
N TYR A 169 -4.74 -13.26 12.93
CA TYR A 169 -5.34 -12.75 14.15
C TYR A 169 -6.82 -13.15 14.08
N ARG A 170 -7.12 -14.42 14.40
CA ARG A 170 -8.46 -14.85 14.72
C ARG A 170 -8.81 -14.01 15.93
N LEU A 171 -9.71 -13.04 15.73
CA LEU A 171 -10.70 -12.77 16.76
C LEU A 171 -11.28 -14.14 17.07
N ASP A 172 -10.87 -14.72 18.20
CA ASP A 172 -11.47 -15.91 18.75
C ASP A 172 -12.96 -15.62 18.87
N ARG A 173 -13.73 -16.05 17.87
CA ARG A 173 -15.17 -16.21 18.01
C ARG A 173 -15.32 -17.27 19.09
N ARG A 174 -15.55 -16.80 20.32
CA ARG A 174 -15.86 -17.60 21.49
C ARG A 174 -16.85 -18.70 21.06
N PRO A 175 -16.57 -19.98 21.28
CA PRO A 175 -17.57 -21.01 21.04
C PRO A 175 -18.71 -20.75 22.02
N GLU A 176 -19.90 -20.47 21.48
CA GLU A 176 -21.12 -20.64 22.25
C GLU A 176 -21.24 -22.14 22.54
N ALA A 177 -21.13 -22.47 23.82
CA ALA A 177 -21.33 -23.80 24.36
C ALA A 177 -22.83 -24.20 24.21
N PRO A 178 -23.14 -25.50 24.14
CA PRO A 178 -24.42 -26.03 23.68
C PRO A 178 -25.64 -25.65 24.54
#